data_AF-A0A378CDF5-F1
#
_entry.id   AF-A0A378CDF5-F1
#
_cell.length_a   1.000
_cell.length_b   1.000
_cell.length_c   1.000
_cell.angle_alpha   90.00
_cell.angle_beta   90.00
_cell.angle_gamma   90.00
#
_symmetry.space_group_name_H-M   'P 1'
#
loop_
_entity.id
_entity.type
_entity.pdbx_description
1 polymer ?
#
loop_
_entity_poly.entity_id
_entity_poly.type
_entity_poly.pdbx_seq_one_letter_code
_entity_poly.pdbx_strand_id
1 'polypeptide(L)'
;MSEQQAQGADEAIDLNNELKARREKLAALREQGVAFPNDFRRDHTSDQLHAEFDAKDNDELASLNVEVAVAGRMMTRRVMGKASFVTLQDVGGRIQLYVARDDLPEGVYNEQFKKWDLGDIIAARGKLFKTQTGELSIHCTELRLLTKALRPLPDKFHGLQDQEVRYRQRYLDLIANEESRHTFRIRSQILATMRQFMVARGFMEVETPMMQVIPGGASARPFITHHNALDLDMYLRIAPELYLKRLVVGGFERVFEINRNFRNEGISVRHNPEFTMMELYMAYADYKDLIELTESLFRTLAQTVLGKTEVPYGDQVFDFGKPFEKLTMREAIKKHRPETNMADLDNFDAAKALAESIGIQVEKAGGWDA
;
A
#
# COMPACT_ATOMS: atom_id res chain seq x y z
N MET A 1 -3.92 5.16 36.57
CA MET A 1 -3.71 6.59 36.21
C MET A 1 -2.28 7.04 36.53
N SER A 2 -1.74 6.79 37.73
CA SER A 2 -0.37 7.17 38.11
C SER A 2 0.73 6.32 37.43
N GLU A 3 0.55 4.99 37.33
CA GLU A 3 1.56 4.10 36.73
C GLU A 3 1.67 4.27 35.21
N GLN A 4 0.56 4.42 34.49
CA GLN A 4 0.57 4.71 33.04
C GLN A 4 1.16 6.09 32.72
N GLN A 5 0.99 7.08 33.60
CA GLN A 5 1.62 8.41 33.44
C GLN A 5 3.12 8.36 33.71
N ALA A 6 3.57 7.58 34.70
CA ALA A 6 4.99 7.37 34.97
C ALA A 6 5.68 6.60 33.82
N GLN A 7 5.02 5.57 33.28
CA GLN A 7 5.54 4.75 32.18
C GLN A 7 5.67 5.56 30.87
N GLY A 8 4.69 6.42 30.56
CA GLY A 8 4.77 7.33 29.42
C GLY A 8 5.83 8.43 29.56
N ALA A 9 6.14 8.86 30.79
CA ALA A 9 7.19 9.83 31.05
C ALA A 9 8.60 9.22 30.88
N ASP A 10 8.81 7.99 31.36
CA ASP A 10 10.08 7.26 31.19
C ASP A 10 10.35 6.93 29.72
N GLU A 11 9.33 6.51 28.96
CA GLU A 11 9.45 6.29 27.50
C GLU A 11 9.81 7.58 26.75
N ALA A 12 9.26 8.72 27.14
CA ALA A 12 9.57 10.01 26.54
C ALA A 12 11.02 10.46 26.83
N ILE A 13 11.53 10.18 28.04
CA ILE A 13 12.91 10.47 28.43
C ILE A 13 13.89 9.58 27.64
N ASP A 14 13.59 8.28 27.52
CA ASP A 14 14.43 7.35 26.77
C ASP A 14 14.48 7.71 25.27
N LEU A 15 13.34 8.06 24.67
CA LEU A 15 13.28 8.57 23.30
C LEU A 15 14.16 9.82 23.13
N ASN A 16 14.07 10.79 24.03
CA ASN A 16 14.89 12.01 23.96
C ASN A 16 16.39 11.71 24.07
N ASN A 17 16.77 10.78 24.94
CA ASN A 17 18.15 10.33 25.07
C ASN A 17 18.64 9.65 23.78
N GLU A 18 17.83 8.78 23.19
CA GLU A 18 18.17 8.10 21.93
C GLU A 18 18.30 9.09 20.76
N LEU A 19 17.41 10.08 20.67
CA LEU A 19 17.49 11.15 19.67
C LEU A 19 18.78 11.98 19.83
N LYS A 20 19.14 12.34 21.07
CA LYS A 20 20.37 13.09 21.36
C LYS A 20 21.61 12.29 20.98
N ALA A 21 21.70 11.03 21.40
CA ALA A 21 22.83 10.16 21.08
C ALA A 21 23.00 9.96 19.56
N ARG A 22 21.89 9.77 18.82
CA ARG A 22 21.94 9.64 17.35
C ARG A 22 22.40 10.92 16.66
N ARG A 23 22.06 12.10 17.18
CA ARG A 23 22.54 13.40 16.68
C ARG A 23 24.03 13.60 16.93
N GLU A 24 24.53 13.23 18.11
CA GLU A 24 25.96 13.29 18.43
C GLU A 24 26.77 12.37 17.52
N LYS A 25 26.28 11.15 17.28
CA LYS A 25 26.89 10.22 16.30
C LYS A 25 26.90 10.81 14.88
N LEU A 26 25.84 11.50 14.46
CA LEU A 26 25.83 12.17 13.16
C LEU A 26 26.82 13.33 13.10
N ALA A 27 26.99 14.10 14.18
CA ALA A 27 27.98 15.17 14.24
C ALA A 27 29.40 14.61 14.02
N ALA A 28 29.75 13.52 14.73
CA ALA A 28 31.02 12.84 14.54
C ALA A 28 31.21 12.29 13.11
N LEU A 29 30.15 11.78 12.47
CA LEU A 29 30.23 11.34 11.07
C LEU A 29 30.54 12.49 10.10
N ARG A 30 30.06 13.72 10.38
CA ARG A 30 30.34 14.90 9.57
C ARG A 30 31.78 15.39 9.71
N GLU A 31 32.38 15.21 10.88
CA GLU A 31 33.79 15.53 11.12
C GLU A 31 34.72 14.56 10.38
N GLN A 32 34.28 13.32 10.18
CA GLN A 32 35.03 12.27 9.47
C GLN A 32 34.89 12.33 7.95
N GLY A 33 33.94 13.12 7.42
CA GLY A 33 33.73 13.32 5.98
C GLY A 33 32.26 13.41 5.57
N VAL A 34 31.93 12.83 4.42
CA VAL A 34 30.56 12.87 3.86
C VAL A 34 29.65 11.91 4.62
N ALA A 35 28.86 12.44 5.56
CA ALA A 35 27.96 11.65 6.41
C ALA A 35 26.80 10.94 5.67
N PHE A 36 26.48 11.37 4.44
CA PHE A 36 25.41 10.80 3.61
C PHE A 36 25.96 10.41 2.23
N PRO A 37 26.71 9.30 2.14
CA PRO A 37 27.26 8.80 0.88
C PRO A 37 26.15 8.32 -0.09
N ASN A 38 26.45 8.34 -1.39
CA ASN A 38 25.59 7.82 -2.45
C ASN A 38 26.38 7.04 -3.52
N ASP A 39 27.42 6.33 -3.08
CA ASP A 39 28.37 5.62 -3.95
C ASP A 39 28.18 4.10 -3.96
N PHE A 40 27.57 3.49 -2.93
CA PHE A 40 27.35 2.05 -2.89
C PHE A 40 26.36 1.59 -3.96
N ARG A 41 26.59 0.39 -4.52
CA ARG A 41 25.70 -0.27 -5.48
C ARG A 41 25.48 -1.71 -5.02
N ARG A 42 24.21 -2.06 -4.81
CA ARG A 42 23.78 -3.45 -4.60
C ARG A 42 23.54 -4.12 -5.94
N ASP A 43 23.63 -5.44 -5.98
CA ASP A 43 23.33 -6.28 -7.15
C ASP A 43 22.14 -7.23 -6.90
N HIS A 44 21.78 -7.48 -5.64
CA HIS A 44 20.65 -8.34 -5.27
C HIS A 44 19.71 -7.71 -4.24
N THR A 45 18.48 -8.21 -4.21
CA THR A 45 17.51 -8.04 -3.12
C THR A 45 17.27 -9.36 -2.39
N SER A 46 16.81 -9.27 -1.14
CA SER A 46 16.61 -10.43 -0.27
C SER A 46 15.67 -11.49 -0.87
N ASP A 47 14.59 -11.10 -1.54
CA ASP A 47 13.66 -12.00 -2.20
C ASP A 47 14.30 -12.76 -3.37
N GLN A 48 15.18 -12.12 -4.13
CA GLN A 48 15.96 -12.78 -5.19
C GLN A 48 16.90 -13.83 -4.60
N LEU A 49 17.61 -13.46 -3.53
CA LEU A 49 18.53 -14.37 -2.85
C LEU A 49 17.80 -15.58 -2.26
N HIS A 50 16.68 -15.37 -1.60
CA HIS A 50 15.87 -16.46 -1.07
C HIS A 50 15.31 -17.37 -2.17
N ALA A 51 14.73 -16.79 -3.23
CA ALA A 51 14.18 -17.55 -4.33
C ALA A 51 15.21 -18.46 -5.03
N GLU A 52 16.45 -18.00 -5.17
CA GLU A 52 17.50 -18.74 -5.88
C GLU A 52 18.30 -19.69 -4.96
N PHE A 53 18.55 -19.30 -3.72
CA PHE A 53 19.54 -19.98 -2.86
C PHE A 53 18.94 -20.69 -1.62
N ASP A 54 17.66 -20.49 -1.27
CA ASP A 54 17.07 -21.17 -0.10
C ASP A 54 17.03 -22.70 -0.24
N ALA A 55 16.92 -23.22 -1.46
CA ALA A 55 16.89 -24.66 -1.70
C ALA A 55 18.27 -25.33 -1.63
N LYS A 56 19.36 -24.56 -1.66
CA LYS A 56 20.74 -25.08 -1.66
C LYS A 56 21.23 -25.36 -0.25
N ASP A 57 22.03 -26.41 -0.08
CA ASP A 57 22.71 -26.66 1.18
C ASP A 57 24.00 -25.83 1.34
N ASN A 58 24.65 -25.92 2.50
CA ASN A 58 25.84 -25.12 2.79
C ASN A 58 27.07 -25.56 2.00
N ASP A 59 27.19 -26.85 1.66
CA ASP A 59 28.33 -27.38 0.92
C ASP A 59 28.25 -26.97 -0.57
N GLU A 60 27.04 -26.95 -1.12
CA GLU A 60 26.74 -26.36 -2.43
C GLU A 60 27.10 -24.86 -2.45
N LEU A 61 26.64 -24.08 -1.47
CA LEU A 61 26.92 -22.64 -1.40
C LEU A 61 28.42 -22.36 -1.26
N ALA A 62 29.12 -23.13 -0.43
CA ALA A 62 30.57 -23.03 -0.27
C ALA A 62 31.32 -23.34 -1.58
N SER A 63 30.85 -24.33 -2.33
CA SER A 63 31.43 -24.71 -3.63
C SER A 63 31.17 -23.66 -4.72
N LEU A 64 29.97 -23.08 -4.74
CA LEU A 64 29.61 -22.01 -5.68
C LEU A 64 30.34 -20.70 -5.37
N ASN A 65 30.63 -20.45 -4.09
CA ASN A 65 31.39 -19.29 -3.62
C ASN A 65 30.80 -17.96 -4.15
N VAL A 66 29.46 -17.85 -4.13
CA VAL A 66 28.74 -16.69 -4.66
C VAL A 66 28.94 -15.49 -3.74
N GLU A 67 29.49 -14.41 -4.28
CA GLU A 67 29.59 -13.12 -3.60
C GLU A 67 28.48 -12.18 -4.08
N VAL A 68 27.83 -11.50 -3.14
CA VAL A 68 26.70 -10.61 -3.41
C VAL A 68 26.85 -9.29 -2.65
N ALA A 69 26.24 -8.23 -3.16
CA ALA A 69 26.14 -6.93 -2.53
C ALA A 69 24.67 -6.56 -2.26
N VAL A 70 24.35 -6.30 -1.00
CA VAL A 70 23.00 -5.93 -0.55
C VAL A 70 23.00 -4.60 0.21
N ALA A 71 21.86 -3.93 0.24
CA ALA A 71 21.67 -2.72 1.03
C ALA A 71 20.23 -2.61 1.53
N GLY A 72 20.07 -2.15 2.77
CA GLY A 72 18.78 -2.11 3.44
C GLY A 72 18.88 -1.57 4.86
N ARG A 73 17.76 -1.60 5.57
CA ARG A 73 17.63 -1.11 6.95
C ARG A 73 18.05 -2.19 7.94
N MET A 74 18.92 -1.85 8.88
CA MET A 74 19.26 -2.72 10.00
C MET A 74 18.08 -2.83 10.97
N MET A 75 17.40 -3.98 10.98
CA MET A 75 16.20 -4.20 11.80
C MET A 75 16.55 -4.74 13.18
N THR A 76 17.44 -5.73 13.23
CA THR A 76 17.90 -6.37 14.46
C THR A 76 19.42 -6.47 14.44
N ARG A 77 20.02 -6.56 15.62
CA ARG A 77 21.46 -6.81 15.76
C ARG A 77 21.72 -7.57 17.05
N ARG A 78 22.38 -8.72 16.95
CA ARG A 78 22.87 -9.51 18.09
C ARG A 78 24.39 -9.50 18.09
N VAL A 79 24.99 -8.87 19.10
CA VAL A 79 26.45 -8.78 19.26
C VAL A 79 26.95 -9.92 20.14
N MET A 80 27.95 -10.66 19.65
CA MET A 80 28.54 -11.85 20.29
C MET A 80 30.06 -11.70 20.37
N GLY A 81 30.53 -10.65 21.05
CA GLY A 81 31.94 -10.37 21.23
C GLY A 81 32.64 -9.89 19.94
N LYS A 82 33.21 -10.84 19.19
CA LYS A 82 33.95 -10.60 17.92
C LYS A 82 33.11 -10.84 16.67
N ALA A 83 31.91 -11.41 16.81
CA ALA A 83 30.98 -11.62 15.71
C ALA A 83 29.60 -11.08 16.07
N SER A 84 28.79 -10.79 15.06
CA SER A 84 27.42 -10.33 15.22
C SER A 84 26.53 -10.88 14.11
N PHE A 85 25.26 -11.07 14.43
CA PHE A 85 24.21 -11.32 13.45
C PHE A 85 23.33 -10.08 13.31
N VAL A 86 22.98 -9.75 12.06
CA VAL A 86 22.12 -8.60 11.73
C VAL A 86 21.03 -9.07 10.78
N THR A 87 19.78 -8.70 11.06
CA THR A 87 18.72 -8.80 10.05
C THR A 87 18.64 -7.50 9.28
N LEU A 88 18.90 -7.56 7.98
CA LEU A 88 18.80 -6.44 7.04
C LEU A 88 17.48 -6.53 6.27
N GLN A 89 16.70 -5.46 6.24
CA GLN A 89 15.43 -5.39 5.52
C GLN A 89 15.53 -4.47 4.30
N ASP A 90 15.20 -4.99 3.13
CA ASP A 90 15.13 -4.24 1.88
C ASP A 90 13.70 -4.25 1.29
N VAL A 91 13.56 -4.03 -0.02
CA VAL A 91 12.26 -3.99 -0.69
C VAL A 91 11.61 -5.38 -0.83
N GLY A 92 12.44 -6.41 -0.94
CA GLY A 92 12.04 -7.81 -1.14
C GLY A 92 11.65 -8.52 0.14
N GLY A 93 12.19 -8.06 1.28
CA GLY A 93 12.01 -8.75 2.55
C GLY A 93 13.21 -8.54 3.47
N ARG A 94 13.71 -9.63 4.05
CA ARG A 94 14.80 -9.62 5.03
C ARG A 94 15.87 -10.63 4.64
N ILE A 95 17.13 -10.33 4.94
CA ILE A 95 18.26 -11.25 4.78
C ILE A 95 19.16 -11.15 6.02
N GLN A 96 19.77 -12.27 6.44
CA GLN A 96 20.71 -12.28 7.55
C GLN A 96 22.12 -11.92 7.09
N LEU A 97 22.82 -11.12 7.90
CA LEU A 97 24.23 -10.81 7.75
C LEU A 97 25.00 -11.41 8.92
N TYR A 98 26.09 -12.11 8.62
CA TYR A 98 27.11 -12.48 9.58
C TYR A 98 28.28 -11.51 9.48
N VAL A 99 28.52 -10.81 10.58
CA VAL A 99 29.49 -9.71 10.66
C VAL A 99 30.56 -10.07 11.68
N ALA A 100 31.73 -10.47 11.20
CA ALA A 100 32.87 -10.83 12.05
C ALA A 100 33.96 -9.76 11.98
N ARG A 101 34.56 -9.46 13.14
CA ARG A 101 35.63 -8.46 13.28
C ARG A 101 36.81 -8.76 12.36
N ASP A 102 37.21 -10.02 12.32
CA ASP A 102 38.45 -10.46 11.69
C ASP A 102 38.30 -10.63 10.16
N ASP A 103 37.06 -10.61 9.65
CA ASP A 103 36.74 -10.75 8.22
C ASP A 103 36.41 -9.41 7.53
N LEU A 104 36.36 -8.32 8.31
CA LEU A 104 36.16 -6.95 7.83
C LEU A 104 37.49 -6.17 7.84
N PRO A 105 37.60 -5.05 7.10
CA PRO A 105 38.75 -4.17 7.20
C PRO A 105 38.98 -3.69 8.65
N GLU A 106 40.25 -3.48 9.00
CA GLU A 106 40.65 -3.10 10.35
C GLU A 106 39.88 -1.86 10.86
N GLY A 107 39.47 -1.90 12.12
CA GLY A 107 38.70 -0.83 12.76
C GLY A 107 37.20 -0.81 12.43
N VAL A 108 36.75 -1.30 11.25
CA VAL A 108 35.34 -1.19 10.82
C VAL A 108 34.38 -1.78 11.86
N TYR A 109 34.65 -2.98 12.37
CA TYR A 109 33.75 -3.65 13.31
C TYR A 109 33.62 -2.93 14.66
N ASN A 110 34.75 -2.54 15.27
CA ASN A 110 34.76 -1.98 16.62
C ASN A 110 34.52 -0.47 16.64
N GLU A 111 35.08 0.27 15.67
CA GLU A 111 35.05 1.72 15.65
C GLU A 111 33.83 2.29 14.93
N GLN A 112 33.23 1.51 14.02
CA GLN A 112 32.06 1.93 13.24
C GLN A 112 30.83 1.06 13.53
N PHE A 113 30.82 -0.21 13.11
CA PHE A 113 29.63 -1.07 13.13
C PHE A 113 28.99 -1.20 14.52
N LYS A 114 29.78 -1.42 15.57
CA LYS A 114 29.28 -1.48 16.96
C LYS A 114 28.62 -0.17 17.43
N LYS A 115 28.98 0.98 16.83
CA LYS A 115 28.42 2.30 17.17
C LYS A 115 27.17 2.64 16.34
N TRP A 116 26.88 1.92 15.26
CA TRP A 116 25.65 2.10 14.50
C TRP A 116 24.42 1.66 15.30
N ASP A 117 23.24 2.06 14.86
CA ASP A 117 21.98 1.89 15.57
C ASP A 117 20.93 1.21 14.70
N LEU A 118 19.98 0.51 15.33
CA LEU A 118 18.83 -0.05 14.60
C LEU A 118 18.11 1.08 13.86
N GLY A 119 17.62 0.77 12.66
CA GLY A 119 17.04 1.73 11.74
C GLY A 119 18.05 2.39 10.80
N ASP A 120 19.35 2.35 11.06
CA ASP A 120 20.37 2.81 10.11
C ASP A 120 20.25 2.04 8.79
N ILE A 121 20.48 2.72 7.66
CA ILE A 121 20.60 2.07 6.35
C ILE A 121 22.05 1.67 6.17
N ILE A 122 22.30 0.39 5.95
CA ILE A 122 23.63 -0.18 5.79
C ILE A 122 23.74 -0.92 4.47
N ALA A 123 24.97 -1.08 4.02
CA ALA A 123 25.37 -1.87 2.88
C ALA A 123 26.30 -3.00 3.34
N ALA A 124 26.19 -4.15 2.70
CA ALA A 124 27.03 -5.31 2.94
C ALA A 124 27.43 -5.95 1.61
N ARG A 125 28.69 -6.38 1.51
CA ARG A 125 29.15 -7.31 0.47
C ARG A 125 29.77 -8.52 1.15
N GLY A 126 29.52 -9.71 0.61
CA GLY A 126 30.01 -10.92 1.20
C GLY A 126 29.54 -12.18 0.49
N LYS A 127 30.01 -13.32 0.99
CA LYS A 127 29.69 -14.63 0.41
C LYS A 127 28.45 -15.23 1.02
N LEU A 128 27.63 -15.89 0.22
CA LEU A 128 26.46 -16.61 0.70
C LEU A 128 26.88 -17.89 1.43
N PHE A 129 26.19 -18.17 2.52
CA PHE A 129 26.31 -19.42 3.27
C PHE A 129 25.01 -19.67 4.07
N LYS A 130 24.90 -20.83 4.71
CA LYS A 130 23.82 -21.11 5.67
C LYS A 130 24.37 -21.28 7.08
N THR A 131 23.66 -20.73 8.04
CA THR A 131 23.98 -20.95 9.46
C THR A 131 23.63 -22.39 9.87
N GLN A 132 24.01 -22.76 11.09
CA GLN A 132 23.63 -24.05 11.68
C GLN A 132 22.11 -24.25 11.80
N THR A 133 21.33 -23.15 11.84
CA THR A 133 19.86 -23.19 11.84
C THR A 133 19.27 -23.30 10.43
N GLY A 134 20.10 -23.39 9.39
CA GLY A 134 19.70 -23.48 7.99
C GLY A 134 19.30 -22.16 7.35
N GLU A 135 19.47 -21.03 8.04
CA GLU A 135 19.08 -19.71 7.55
C GLU A 135 20.11 -19.14 6.57
N LEU A 136 19.66 -18.75 5.38
CA LEU A 136 20.50 -18.12 4.36
C LEU A 136 21.08 -16.80 4.87
N SER A 137 22.40 -16.65 4.77
CA SER A 137 23.14 -15.55 5.37
C SER A 137 24.28 -15.07 4.48
N ILE A 138 24.67 -13.81 4.64
CA ILE A 138 25.81 -13.21 3.94
C ILE A 138 26.97 -13.06 4.93
N HIS A 139 28.09 -13.73 4.67
CA HIS A 139 29.34 -13.56 5.42
C HIS A 139 30.05 -12.32 4.91
N CYS A 140 29.92 -11.22 5.64
CA CYS A 140 30.35 -9.90 5.17
C CYS A 140 31.87 -9.75 5.15
N THR A 141 32.39 -9.32 4.00
CA THR A 141 33.77 -8.86 3.79
C THR A 141 33.86 -7.34 3.63
N GLU A 142 32.75 -6.68 3.27
CA GLU A 142 32.58 -5.23 3.30
C GLU A 142 31.29 -4.88 4.05
N LEU A 143 31.34 -3.86 4.91
CA LEU A 143 30.16 -3.34 5.60
C LEU A 143 30.25 -1.82 5.75
N ARG A 144 29.21 -1.09 5.38
CA ARG A 144 29.19 0.38 5.39
C ARG A 144 27.88 0.96 5.88
N LEU A 145 27.95 2.08 6.59
CA LEU A 145 26.79 2.92 6.88
C LEU A 145 26.49 3.81 5.67
N LEU A 146 25.27 3.77 5.17
CA LEU A 146 24.80 4.62 4.08
C LEU A 146 23.98 5.81 4.57
N THR A 147 23.13 5.60 5.57
CA THR A 147 22.28 6.66 6.11
C THR A 147 22.08 6.47 7.60
N LYS A 148 22.43 7.50 8.37
CA LYS A 148 22.17 7.53 9.80
C LYS A 148 20.69 7.79 10.08
N ALA A 149 20.03 6.89 10.79
CA ALA A 149 18.69 7.11 11.31
C ALA A 149 18.75 7.99 12.56
N LEU A 150 18.21 9.20 12.46
CA LEU A 150 18.12 10.15 13.57
C LEU A 150 16.95 9.86 14.52
N ARG A 151 16.06 8.95 14.15
CA ARG A 151 14.95 8.47 14.98
C ARG A 151 15.04 6.95 15.10
N PRO A 152 14.68 6.36 16.26
CA PRO A 152 14.55 4.92 16.39
C PRO A 152 13.47 4.34 15.46
N LEU A 153 13.52 3.02 15.29
CA LEU A 153 12.42 2.26 14.71
C LEU A 153 11.14 2.42 15.57
N PRO A 154 9.94 2.33 14.97
CA PRO A 154 8.69 2.17 15.73
C PRO A 154 8.75 0.87 16.55
N ASP A 155 7.95 0.78 17.62
CA ASP A 155 7.99 -0.28 18.66
C ASP A 155 8.59 -1.61 18.19
N LYS A 156 9.70 -2.00 18.85
CA LYS A 156 10.62 -3.06 18.45
C LYS A 156 9.99 -4.45 18.50
N PHE A 157 8.87 -4.64 19.21
CA PHE A 157 8.32 -5.98 19.49
C PHE A 157 6.93 -6.23 18.92
N HIS A 158 6.04 -5.25 18.97
CA HIS A 158 4.64 -5.45 18.60
C HIS A 158 4.24 -4.84 17.26
N GLY A 159 5.17 -4.19 16.56
CA GLY A 159 4.86 -3.43 15.35
C GLY A 159 4.01 -2.20 15.65
N LEU A 160 3.64 -1.44 14.61
CA LEU A 160 2.82 -0.25 14.78
C LEU A 160 1.33 -0.65 14.77
N GLN A 161 0.71 -0.69 15.95
CA GLN A 161 -0.69 -1.16 16.13
C GLN A 161 -1.73 -0.06 15.93
N ASP A 162 -1.44 1.16 16.41
CA ASP A 162 -2.37 2.28 16.32
C ASP A 162 -2.70 2.61 14.85
N GLN A 163 -3.96 2.42 14.49
CA GLN A 163 -4.46 2.56 13.12
C GLN A 163 -4.32 4.00 12.61
N GLU A 164 -4.55 5.00 13.46
CA GLU A 164 -4.43 6.40 13.08
C GLU A 164 -2.96 6.77 12.84
N VAL A 165 -2.04 6.32 13.70
CA VAL A 165 -0.60 6.53 13.52
C VAL A 165 -0.10 5.82 12.25
N ARG A 166 -0.56 4.60 11.96
CA ARG A 166 -0.25 3.92 10.69
C ARG A 166 -0.66 4.73 9.47
N TYR A 167 -1.78 5.45 9.55
CA TYR A 167 -2.27 6.27 8.44
C TYR A 167 -1.51 7.59 8.32
N ARG A 168 -1.23 8.27 9.44
CA ARG A 168 -0.47 9.52 9.47
C ARG A 168 1.01 9.34 9.14
N GLN A 169 1.58 8.20 9.51
CA GLN A 169 3.01 7.89 9.36
C GLN A 169 3.19 6.56 8.60
N ARG A 170 2.63 6.50 7.39
CA ARG A 170 2.66 5.30 6.55
C ARG A 170 4.05 4.68 6.38
N TYR A 171 5.10 5.48 6.34
CA TYR A 171 6.48 5.00 6.25
C TYR A 171 6.89 4.15 7.45
N LEU A 172 6.39 4.43 8.66
CA LEU A 172 6.64 3.60 9.84
C LEU A 172 5.86 2.28 9.77
N ASP A 173 4.58 2.35 9.37
CA ASP A 173 3.76 1.16 9.12
C ASP A 173 4.41 0.22 8.09
N LEU A 174 4.90 0.77 6.98
CA LEU A 174 5.59 -0.02 5.94
C LEU A 174 6.96 -0.57 6.39
N ILE A 175 7.59 0.01 7.41
CA ILE A 175 8.83 -0.55 7.99
C ILE A 175 8.52 -1.71 8.93
N ALA A 176 7.48 -1.55 9.75
CA ALA A 176 7.12 -2.46 10.83
C ALA A 176 6.27 -3.66 10.37
N ASN A 177 5.31 -3.43 9.48
CA ASN A 177 4.26 -4.39 9.16
C ASN A 177 4.42 -4.93 7.73
N GLU A 178 4.85 -6.19 7.58
CA GLU A 178 5.00 -6.84 6.26
C GLU A 178 3.66 -6.97 5.54
N GLU A 179 2.58 -7.22 6.27
CA GLU A 179 1.23 -7.34 5.71
C GLU A 179 0.78 -6.03 5.03
N SER A 180 1.12 -4.87 5.61
CA SER A 180 0.88 -3.57 4.98
C SER A 180 1.65 -3.47 3.65
N ARG A 181 2.93 -3.85 3.62
CA ARG A 181 3.73 -3.87 2.37
C ARG A 181 3.10 -4.80 1.33
N HIS A 182 2.75 -6.02 1.73
CA HIS A 182 2.10 -6.99 0.86
C HIS A 182 0.80 -6.43 0.28
N THR A 183 -0.04 -5.78 1.09
CA THR A 183 -1.28 -5.14 0.64
C THR A 183 -1.04 -4.13 -0.48
N PHE A 184 0.00 -3.27 -0.37
CA PHE A 184 0.33 -2.32 -1.43
C PHE A 184 0.94 -2.99 -2.67
N ARG A 185 1.74 -4.07 -2.52
CA ARG A 185 2.22 -4.87 -3.66
C ARG A 185 1.06 -5.49 -4.43
N ILE A 186 0.10 -6.11 -3.73
CA ILE A 186 -1.13 -6.67 -4.30
C ILE A 186 -1.94 -5.58 -5.01
N ARG A 187 -2.11 -4.40 -4.40
CA ARG A 187 -2.79 -3.26 -5.04
C ARG A 187 -2.14 -2.89 -6.39
N SER A 188 -0.81 -2.80 -6.45
CA SER A 188 -0.09 -2.52 -7.69
C SER A 188 -0.30 -3.61 -8.75
N GLN A 189 -0.26 -4.89 -8.34
CA GLN A 189 -0.52 -6.03 -9.22
C GLN A 189 -1.97 -6.04 -9.74
N ILE A 190 -2.95 -5.72 -8.90
CA ILE A 190 -4.35 -5.56 -9.31
C ILE A 190 -4.47 -4.50 -10.40
N LEU A 191 -3.90 -3.30 -10.20
CA LEU A 191 -3.96 -2.23 -11.19
C LEU A 191 -3.27 -2.59 -12.50
N ALA A 192 -2.11 -3.25 -12.44
CA ALA A 192 -1.41 -3.73 -13.64
C ALA A 192 -2.27 -4.77 -14.40
N THR A 193 -2.86 -5.72 -13.67
CA THR A 193 -3.71 -6.78 -14.25
C THR A 193 -5.01 -6.20 -14.82
N MET A 194 -5.63 -5.22 -14.15
CA MET A 194 -6.79 -4.49 -14.66
C MET A 194 -6.47 -3.83 -16.00
N ARG A 195 -5.35 -3.12 -16.12
CA ARG A 195 -4.93 -2.49 -17.38
C ARG A 195 -4.72 -3.53 -18.47
N GLN A 196 -4.00 -4.61 -18.19
CA GLN A 196 -3.78 -5.71 -19.14
C GLN A 196 -5.11 -6.32 -19.60
N PHE A 197 -6.05 -6.55 -18.68
CA PHE A 197 -7.37 -7.09 -18.98
C PHE A 197 -8.17 -6.20 -19.93
N MET A 198 -8.13 -4.88 -19.70
CA MET A 198 -8.83 -3.89 -20.53
C MET A 198 -8.19 -3.75 -21.92
N VAL A 199 -6.86 -3.63 -21.98
CA VAL A 199 -6.11 -3.53 -23.25
C VAL A 199 -6.31 -4.79 -24.10
N ALA A 200 -6.31 -5.98 -23.49
CA ALA A 200 -6.58 -7.24 -24.20
C ALA A 200 -7.99 -7.30 -24.83
N ARG A 201 -8.92 -6.45 -24.40
CA ARG A 201 -10.29 -6.30 -24.95
C ARG A 201 -10.45 -5.09 -25.86
N GLY A 202 -9.35 -4.48 -26.28
CA GLY A 202 -9.33 -3.35 -27.21
C GLY A 202 -9.80 -2.03 -26.60
N PHE A 203 -9.77 -1.89 -25.27
CA PHE A 203 -9.97 -0.59 -24.63
C PHE A 203 -8.69 0.25 -24.66
N MET A 204 -8.83 1.54 -24.94
CA MET A 204 -7.76 2.53 -24.89
C MET A 204 -7.79 3.28 -23.56
N GLU A 205 -6.66 3.31 -22.83
CA GLU A 205 -6.53 4.14 -21.62
C GLU A 205 -6.41 5.61 -22.05
N VAL A 206 -7.17 6.50 -21.41
CA VAL A 206 -7.19 7.94 -21.69
C VAL A 206 -7.07 8.74 -20.39
N GLU A 207 -6.72 10.01 -20.50
CA GLU A 207 -6.66 10.93 -19.36
C GLU A 207 -7.57 12.14 -19.62
N THR A 208 -8.54 12.36 -18.73
CA THR A 208 -9.47 13.50 -18.81
C THR A 208 -9.20 14.53 -17.71
N PRO A 209 -9.66 15.79 -17.86
CA PRO A 209 -9.34 16.84 -16.89
C PRO A 209 -9.76 16.54 -15.46
N MET A 210 -8.85 16.77 -14.51
CA MET A 210 -9.10 16.73 -13.06
C MET A 210 -9.76 18.00 -12.54
N MET A 211 -9.49 19.14 -13.19
CA MET A 211 -10.13 20.42 -12.90
C MET A 211 -11.19 20.67 -13.97
N GLN A 212 -12.42 20.94 -13.54
CA GLN A 212 -13.58 21.10 -14.39
C GLN A 212 -14.29 22.40 -14.04
N VAL A 213 -14.76 23.15 -15.04
CA VAL A 213 -15.56 24.37 -14.81
C VAL A 213 -16.96 24.00 -14.28
N ILE A 214 -17.51 22.89 -14.77
CA ILE A 214 -18.79 22.35 -14.33
C ILE A 214 -18.55 20.90 -13.89
N PRO A 215 -18.61 20.59 -12.59
CA PRO A 215 -18.48 19.21 -12.10
C PRO A 215 -19.76 18.43 -12.45
N GLY A 216 -19.60 17.15 -12.81
CA GLY A 216 -20.74 16.28 -13.12
C GLY A 216 -20.33 14.81 -13.25
N GLY A 217 -21.27 13.96 -13.67
CA GLY A 217 -21.07 12.51 -13.77
C GLY A 217 -21.28 11.73 -12.47
N ALA A 218 -21.60 12.42 -11.38
CA ALA A 218 -22.01 11.81 -10.11
C ALA A 218 -22.80 12.83 -9.29
N SER A 219 -23.45 12.37 -8.21
CA SER A 219 -24.07 13.23 -7.20
C SER A 219 -23.17 13.26 -5.96
N ALA A 220 -22.38 14.32 -5.81
CA ALA A 220 -21.48 14.53 -4.67
C ALA A 220 -21.15 16.01 -4.52
N ARG A 221 -20.83 16.44 -3.30
CA ARG A 221 -20.32 17.80 -3.06
C ARG A 221 -18.89 17.93 -3.60
N PRO A 222 -18.58 18.87 -4.51
CA PRO A 222 -17.24 19.00 -5.07
C PRO A 222 -16.30 19.80 -4.16
N PHE A 223 -14.99 19.67 -4.41
CA PHE A 223 -14.01 20.65 -3.95
C PHE A 223 -13.93 21.81 -4.96
N ILE A 224 -13.87 23.04 -4.45
CA ILE A 224 -13.75 24.26 -5.25
C ILE A 224 -12.33 24.80 -5.11
N THR A 225 -11.76 25.28 -6.21
CA THR A 225 -10.46 25.95 -6.27
C THR A 225 -10.54 27.11 -7.28
N HIS A 226 -9.50 27.92 -7.36
CA HIS A 226 -9.50 29.13 -8.19
C HIS A 226 -8.28 29.17 -9.10
N HIS A 227 -8.50 29.43 -10.39
CA HIS A 227 -7.45 29.53 -11.39
C HIS A 227 -7.02 31.00 -11.57
N ASN A 228 -6.01 31.42 -10.82
CA ASN A 228 -5.56 32.82 -10.75
C ASN A 228 -5.36 33.52 -12.11
N ALA A 229 -4.79 32.85 -13.12
CA ALA A 229 -4.49 33.49 -14.40
C ALA A 229 -5.71 33.67 -15.32
N LEU A 230 -6.78 32.91 -15.07
CA LEU A 230 -8.04 33.00 -15.84
C LEU A 230 -9.14 33.68 -15.03
N ASP A 231 -8.85 34.06 -13.77
CA ASP A 231 -9.79 34.60 -12.81
C ASP A 231 -11.12 33.81 -12.78
N LEU A 232 -11.00 32.48 -12.66
CA LEU A 232 -12.11 31.55 -12.81
C LEU A 232 -12.10 30.48 -11.72
N ASP A 233 -13.26 30.26 -11.10
CA ASP A 233 -13.47 29.13 -10.19
C ASP A 233 -13.53 27.81 -10.97
N MET A 234 -12.83 26.82 -10.45
CA MET A 234 -12.81 25.46 -10.98
C MET A 234 -13.10 24.45 -9.87
N TYR A 235 -13.49 23.25 -10.28
CA TYR A 235 -13.87 22.18 -9.38
C TYR A 235 -12.96 20.98 -9.61
N LEU A 236 -12.52 20.34 -8.53
CA LEU A 236 -11.93 19.00 -8.67
C LEU A 236 -13.04 18.03 -9.04
N ARG A 237 -12.79 17.20 -10.05
CA ARG A 237 -13.84 16.32 -10.60
C ARG A 237 -14.37 15.33 -9.56
N ILE A 238 -15.67 15.15 -9.56
CA ILE A 238 -16.37 14.10 -8.81
C ILE A 238 -16.50 12.79 -9.60
N ALA A 239 -16.41 12.89 -10.95
CA ALA A 239 -16.34 11.80 -11.92
C ALA A 239 -15.80 12.29 -13.28
N PRO A 240 -15.10 11.45 -14.07
CA PRO A 240 -14.72 11.73 -15.46
C PRO A 240 -15.82 11.43 -16.51
N GLU A 241 -16.94 10.78 -16.13
CA GLU A 241 -18.01 10.30 -17.03
C GLU A 241 -18.32 11.22 -18.22
N LEU A 242 -18.60 12.51 -17.97
CA LEU A 242 -19.05 13.41 -19.03
C LEU A 242 -17.96 13.64 -20.09
N TYR A 243 -16.68 13.61 -19.72
CA TYR A 243 -15.57 13.74 -20.68
C TYR A 243 -15.34 12.44 -21.44
N LEU A 244 -15.42 11.30 -20.76
CA LEU A 244 -15.29 9.99 -21.41
C LEU A 244 -16.38 9.76 -22.46
N LYS A 245 -17.63 10.14 -22.17
CA LYS A 245 -18.73 10.08 -23.15
C LYS A 245 -18.49 11.01 -24.35
N ARG A 246 -17.85 12.17 -24.18
CA ARG A 246 -17.45 13.05 -25.30
C ARG A 246 -16.41 12.38 -26.20
N LEU A 247 -15.51 11.56 -25.65
CA LEU A 247 -14.56 10.78 -26.44
C LEU A 247 -15.26 9.70 -27.27
N VAL A 248 -16.29 9.06 -26.71
CA VAL A 248 -17.12 8.11 -27.46
C VAL A 248 -17.84 8.80 -28.62
N VAL A 249 -18.43 9.99 -28.38
CA VAL A 249 -18.99 10.83 -29.46
C VAL A 249 -17.94 11.17 -30.52
N GLY A 250 -16.68 11.40 -30.11
CA GLY A 250 -15.55 11.65 -30.99
C GLY A 250 -15.03 10.43 -31.76
N GLY A 251 -15.59 9.22 -31.53
CA GLY A 251 -15.24 8.00 -32.25
C GLY A 251 -14.30 7.05 -31.48
N PHE A 252 -13.90 7.36 -30.24
CA PHE A 252 -13.21 6.38 -29.40
C PHE A 252 -14.23 5.45 -28.74
N GLU A 253 -14.61 4.40 -29.46
CA GLU A 253 -15.70 3.49 -29.10
C GLU A 253 -15.40 2.61 -27.87
N ARG A 254 -14.14 2.45 -27.46
CA ARG A 254 -13.72 1.71 -26.26
C ARG A 254 -12.65 2.45 -25.49
N VAL A 255 -13.04 3.16 -24.43
CA VAL A 255 -12.14 3.94 -23.59
C VAL A 255 -12.25 3.54 -22.12
N PHE A 256 -11.17 3.69 -21.37
CA PHE A 256 -11.21 3.61 -19.92
C PHE A 256 -10.22 4.57 -19.28
N GLU A 257 -10.48 4.95 -18.03
CA GLU A 257 -9.59 5.79 -17.24
C GLU A 257 -9.50 5.26 -15.81
N ILE A 258 -8.29 5.15 -15.27
CA ILE A 258 -8.04 4.80 -13.86
C ILE A 258 -7.32 5.95 -13.16
N ASN A 259 -8.07 6.83 -12.51
CA ASN A 259 -7.47 7.97 -11.82
C ASN A 259 -8.32 8.45 -10.63
N ARG A 260 -7.98 9.60 -10.03
CA ARG A 260 -8.65 10.12 -8.84
C ARG A 260 -10.03 10.71 -9.15
N ASN A 261 -10.94 10.56 -8.20
CA ASN A 261 -12.12 11.40 -8.03
C ASN A 261 -12.04 12.05 -6.64
N PHE A 262 -12.58 13.27 -6.53
CA PHE A 262 -12.54 14.07 -5.30
C PHE A 262 -13.96 14.37 -4.87
N ARG A 263 -14.34 13.95 -3.66
CA ARG A 263 -15.67 14.20 -3.09
C ARG A 263 -15.51 14.82 -1.71
N ASN A 264 -16.08 16.00 -1.53
CA ASN A 264 -16.01 16.78 -0.30
C ASN A 264 -17.03 16.26 0.71
N GLU A 265 -16.79 15.03 1.15
CA GLU A 265 -17.62 14.23 2.04
C GLU A 265 -16.83 13.87 3.32
N GLY A 266 -17.55 13.39 4.33
CA GLY A 266 -16.92 12.95 5.58
C GLY A 266 -15.99 11.74 5.39
N ILE A 267 -14.94 11.68 6.21
CA ILE A 267 -14.02 10.53 6.23
C ILE A 267 -14.66 9.39 7.03
N SER A 268 -14.55 8.17 6.51
CA SER A 268 -14.93 6.96 7.25
C SER A 268 -14.04 5.78 6.84
N VAL A 269 -14.24 4.62 7.46
CA VAL A 269 -13.52 3.38 7.11
C VAL A 269 -13.68 2.94 5.65
N ARG A 270 -14.67 3.47 4.92
CA ARG A 270 -14.93 3.20 3.49
C ARG A 270 -14.97 4.45 2.62
N HIS A 271 -14.71 5.64 3.19
CA HIS A 271 -14.78 6.92 2.45
C HIS A 271 -13.51 7.72 2.69
N ASN A 272 -12.77 7.99 1.62
CA ASN A 272 -11.65 8.91 1.59
C ASN A 272 -11.99 10.06 0.62
N PRO A 273 -11.68 11.34 0.95
CA PRO A 273 -12.08 12.48 0.13
C PRO A 273 -11.50 12.46 -1.28
N GLU A 274 -10.40 11.73 -1.48
CA GLU A 274 -9.92 11.31 -2.80
C GLU A 274 -9.88 9.78 -2.89
N PHE A 275 -10.30 9.22 -4.01
CA PHE A 275 -10.23 7.78 -4.22
C PHE A 275 -9.97 7.45 -5.68
N THR A 276 -9.49 6.24 -5.93
CA THR A 276 -9.29 5.75 -7.29
C THR A 276 -10.58 5.14 -7.81
N MET A 277 -11.00 5.57 -8.98
CA MET A 277 -12.09 4.95 -9.73
C MET A 277 -11.57 4.49 -11.08
N MET A 278 -12.09 3.37 -11.56
CA MET A 278 -12.01 3.00 -12.97
C MET A 278 -13.36 3.31 -13.61
N GLU A 279 -13.37 4.13 -14.65
CA GLU A 279 -14.52 4.25 -15.54
C GLU A 279 -14.17 3.68 -16.91
N LEU A 280 -15.13 3.03 -17.56
CA LEU A 280 -14.98 2.43 -18.88
C LEU A 280 -16.24 2.66 -19.71
N TYR A 281 -16.06 2.82 -21.01
CA TYR A 281 -17.14 2.98 -21.97
C TYR A 281 -16.89 2.09 -23.18
N MET A 282 -17.94 1.38 -23.60
CA MET A 282 -17.96 0.54 -24.79
C MET A 282 -19.20 0.89 -25.61
N ALA A 283 -19.02 1.43 -26.81
CA ALA A 283 -20.11 1.68 -27.74
C ALA A 283 -20.76 0.35 -28.18
N TYR A 284 -22.04 0.41 -28.55
CA TYR A 284 -22.85 -0.73 -29.00
C TYR A 284 -22.97 -1.88 -27.99
N ALA A 285 -22.88 -1.55 -26.70
CA ALA A 285 -23.06 -2.47 -25.58
C ALA A 285 -24.14 -1.94 -24.64
N ASP A 286 -24.79 -2.83 -23.90
CA ASP A 286 -25.72 -2.48 -22.81
C ASP A 286 -25.17 -2.88 -21.44
N TYR A 287 -25.96 -2.68 -20.39
CA TYR A 287 -25.52 -2.96 -19.02
C TYR A 287 -25.27 -4.46 -18.76
N LYS A 288 -25.83 -5.37 -19.57
CA LYS A 288 -25.62 -6.81 -19.43
C LYS A 288 -24.24 -7.22 -19.92
N ASP A 289 -23.75 -6.60 -20.99
CA ASP A 289 -22.37 -6.74 -21.42
C ASP A 289 -21.40 -6.29 -20.32
N LEU A 290 -21.76 -5.20 -19.60
CA LEU A 290 -20.98 -4.71 -18.47
C LEU A 290 -21.02 -5.64 -17.25
N ILE A 291 -22.13 -6.34 -17.01
CA ILE A 291 -22.22 -7.39 -15.98
C ILE A 291 -21.23 -8.51 -16.31
N GLU A 292 -21.23 -9.02 -17.53
CA GLU A 292 -20.31 -10.09 -17.95
C GLU A 292 -18.84 -9.65 -17.88
N LEU A 293 -18.54 -8.44 -18.35
CA LEU A 293 -17.20 -7.86 -18.27
C LEU A 293 -16.73 -7.74 -16.81
N THR A 294 -17.61 -7.33 -15.90
CA THR A 294 -17.31 -7.19 -14.47
C THR A 294 -17.03 -8.56 -13.84
N GLU A 295 -17.87 -9.56 -14.06
CA GLU A 295 -17.63 -10.92 -13.56
C GLU A 295 -16.29 -11.48 -14.07
N SER A 296 -16.02 -11.32 -15.37
CA SER A 296 -14.78 -11.75 -16.00
C SER A 296 -13.56 -11.03 -15.39
N LEU A 297 -13.68 -9.73 -15.10
CA LEU A 297 -12.63 -8.94 -14.47
C LEU A 297 -12.30 -9.47 -13.07
N PHE A 298 -13.29 -9.63 -12.20
CA PHE A 298 -13.07 -10.11 -10.83
C PHE A 298 -12.51 -11.54 -10.80
N ARG A 299 -13.04 -12.44 -11.64
CA ARG A 299 -12.53 -13.81 -11.78
C ARG A 299 -11.07 -13.82 -12.22
N THR A 300 -10.73 -12.99 -13.21
CA THR A 300 -9.35 -12.88 -13.72
C THR A 300 -8.42 -12.30 -12.66
N LEU A 301 -8.82 -11.25 -11.96
CA LEU A 301 -8.01 -10.64 -10.91
C LEU A 301 -7.73 -11.62 -9.77
N ALA A 302 -8.75 -12.33 -9.29
CA ALA A 302 -8.60 -13.32 -8.23
C ALA A 302 -7.64 -14.45 -8.67
N GLN A 303 -7.86 -15.03 -9.85
CA GLN A 303 -7.04 -16.12 -10.35
C GLN A 303 -5.59 -15.70 -10.63
N THR A 304 -5.36 -14.53 -11.23
CA THR A 304 -4.02 -14.07 -11.64
C THR A 304 -3.21 -13.56 -10.45
N VAL A 305 -3.82 -12.78 -9.55
CA VAL A 305 -3.11 -12.13 -8.46
C VAL A 305 -3.02 -13.01 -7.21
N LEU A 306 -4.06 -13.81 -6.93
CA LEU A 306 -4.14 -14.63 -5.72
C LEU A 306 -4.01 -16.14 -6.00
N GLY A 307 -3.97 -16.55 -7.27
CA GLY A 307 -3.86 -17.96 -7.67
C GLY A 307 -5.15 -18.78 -7.52
N LYS A 308 -6.25 -18.17 -7.06
CA LYS A 308 -7.53 -18.85 -6.78
C LYS A 308 -8.72 -17.90 -6.92
N THR A 309 -9.91 -18.45 -7.16
CA THR A 309 -11.16 -17.68 -7.25
C THR A 309 -11.93 -17.59 -5.93
N GLU A 310 -11.61 -18.44 -4.95
CA GLU A 310 -12.17 -18.38 -3.60
C GLU A 310 -11.33 -17.46 -2.71
N VAL A 311 -11.88 -16.30 -2.37
CA VAL A 311 -11.19 -15.22 -1.68
C VAL A 311 -11.84 -14.97 -0.32
N PRO A 312 -11.14 -15.24 0.80
CA PRO A 312 -11.64 -14.93 2.12
C PRO A 312 -11.64 -13.42 2.37
N TYR A 313 -12.70 -12.91 3.00
CA TYR A 313 -12.83 -11.52 3.42
C TYR A 313 -13.68 -11.41 4.71
N GLY A 314 -13.02 -11.14 5.83
CA GLY A 314 -13.64 -11.26 7.15
C GLY A 314 -14.13 -12.69 7.38
N ASP A 315 -15.37 -12.84 7.80
CA ASP A 315 -16.00 -14.14 8.06
C ASP A 315 -16.61 -14.80 6.80
N GLN A 316 -16.46 -14.17 5.63
CA GLN A 316 -17.05 -14.63 4.37
C GLN A 316 -15.98 -15.13 3.40
N VAL A 317 -16.39 -16.00 2.48
CA VAL A 317 -15.59 -16.41 1.33
C VAL A 317 -16.34 -16.04 0.06
N PHE A 318 -15.74 -15.19 -0.77
CA PHE A 318 -16.26 -14.84 -2.08
C PHE A 318 -15.74 -15.81 -3.12
N ASP A 319 -16.64 -16.48 -3.85
CA ASP A 319 -16.28 -17.34 -4.97
C ASP A 319 -16.47 -16.60 -6.30
N PHE A 320 -15.39 -15.99 -6.80
CA PHE A 320 -15.38 -15.28 -8.08
C PHE A 320 -15.40 -16.24 -9.30
N GLY A 321 -15.35 -17.56 -9.06
CA GLY A 321 -15.52 -18.57 -10.11
C GLY A 321 -16.97 -18.71 -10.53
N LYS A 322 -17.91 -18.40 -9.63
CA LYS A 322 -19.36 -18.48 -9.89
C LYS A 322 -19.90 -17.18 -10.49
N PRO A 323 -21.02 -17.26 -11.24
CA PRO A 323 -21.77 -16.06 -11.62
C PRO A 323 -22.22 -15.29 -10.38
N PHE A 324 -22.23 -13.96 -10.47
CA PHE A 324 -22.72 -13.12 -9.38
C PHE A 324 -24.23 -13.28 -9.24
N GLU A 325 -24.76 -13.02 -8.04
CA GLU A 325 -26.21 -12.94 -7.85
C GLU A 325 -26.76 -11.72 -8.60
N LYS A 326 -27.87 -11.87 -9.33
CA LYS A 326 -28.58 -10.78 -9.99
C LYS A 326 -29.96 -10.66 -9.38
N LEU A 327 -30.25 -9.50 -8.80
CA LEU A 327 -31.54 -9.12 -8.28
C LEU A 327 -31.88 -7.72 -8.78
N THR A 328 -33.13 -7.50 -9.14
CA THR A 328 -33.68 -6.16 -9.25
C THR A 328 -33.73 -5.50 -7.86
N MET A 329 -33.80 -4.17 -7.82
CA MET A 329 -33.93 -3.44 -6.56
C MET A 329 -35.16 -3.90 -5.74
N ARG A 330 -36.28 -4.17 -6.41
CA ARG A 330 -37.51 -4.66 -5.76
C ARG A 330 -37.36 -6.05 -5.16
N GLU A 331 -36.72 -6.96 -5.89
CA GLU A 331 -36.42 -8.31 -5.37
C GLU A 331 -35.49 -8.24 -4.17
N ALA A 332 -34.46 -7.38 -4.20
CA ALA A 332 -33.56 -7.20 -3.06
C ALA A 332 -34.27 -6.63 -1.83
N ILE A 333 -35.13 -5.61 -1.99
CA ILE A 333 -35.98 -5.08 -0.91
C ILE A 333 -36.84 -6.21 -0.32
N LYS A 334 -37.52 -6.98 -1.18
CA LYS A 334 -38.39 -8.07 -0.72
C LYS A 334 -37.61 -9.20 -0.05
N LYS A 335 -36.42 -9.54 -0.54
CA LYS A 335 -35.55 -10.59 0.03
C LYS A 335 -35.04 -10.21 1.43
N HIS A 336 -34.63 -8.96 1.63
CA HIS A 336 -34.02 -8.50 2.88
C HIS A 336 -35.02 -7.88 3.86
N ARG A 337 -36.24 -7.56 3.42
CA ARG A 337 -37.37 -7.14 4.25
C ARG A 337 -38.67 -7.84 3.82
N PRO A 338 -38.82 -9.14 4.09
CA PRO A 338 -39.92 -9.97 3.58
C PRO A 338 -41.33 -9.49 3.94
N GLU A 339 -41.48 -8.76 5.03
CA GLU A 339 -42.73 -8.17 5.51
C GLU A 339 -43.19 -6.96 4.68
N THR A 340 -42.36 -6.44 3.76
CA THR A 340 -42.71 -5.30 2.91
C THR A 340 -43.88 -5.63 1.98
N ASN A 341 -44.93 -4.82 2.02
CA ASN A 341 -45.96 -4.81 0.99
C ASN A 341 -45.42 -4.10 -0.26
N MET A 342 -45.19 -4.85 -1.34
CA MET A 342 -44.53 -4.31 -2.53
C MET A 342 -45.34 -3.24 -3.25
N ALA A 343 -46.67 -3.23 -3.08
CA ALA A 343 -47.54 -2.20 -3.63
C ALA A 343 -47.29 -0.81 -3.00
N ASP A 344 -46.74 -0.75 -1.78
CA ASP A 344 -46.41 0.51 -1.12
C ASP A 344 -45.30 1.25 -1.89
N LEU A 345 -44.42 0.53 -2.59
CA LEU A 345 -43.35 1.11 -3.43
C LEU A 345 -43.89 1.76 -4.71
N ASP A 346 -45.15 1.52 -5.07
CA ASP A 346 -45.82 2.11 -6.24
C ASP A 346 -46.61 3.38 -5.89
N ASN A 347 -46.67 3.75 -4.61
CA ASN A 347 -47.37 4.94 -4.12
C ASN A 347 -46.42 5.83 -3.31
N PHE A 348 -46.37 7.12 -3.63
CA PHE A 348 -45.43 8.05 -3.00
C PHE A 348 -45.61 8.14 -1.47
N ASP A 349 -46.83 8.35 -0.99
CA ASP A 349 -47.09 8.52 0.45
C ASP A 349 -46.83 7.22 1.22
N ALA A 350 -47.20 6.08 0.65
CA ALA A 350 -46.94 4.77 1.25
C ALA A 350 -45.42 4.45 1.27
N ALA A 351 -44.71 4.70 0.18
CA ALA A 351 -43.25 4.54 0.10
C ALA A 351 -42.52 5.47 1.08
N LYS A 352 -43.00 6.71 1.21
CA LYS A 352 -42.48 7.67 2.19
C LYS A 352 -42.69 7.17 3.62
N ALA A 353 -43.90 6.74 3.97
CA ALA A 353 -44.19 6.19 5.29
C ALA A 353 -43.35 4.93 5.58
N LEU A 354 -43.15 4.07 4.58
CA LEU A 354 -42.27 2.91 4.67
C LEU A 354 -40.82 3.32 4.95
N ALA A 355 -40.29 4.31 4.22
CA ALA A 355 -38.93 4.83 4.40
C ALA A 355 -38.74 5.44 5.80
N GLU A 356 -39.68 6.26 6.25
CA GLU A 356 -39.66 6.86 7.59
C GLU A 356 -39.72 5.80 8.70
N SER A 357 -40.49 4.71 8.49
CA SER A 357 -40.60 3.60 9.46
C SER A 357 -39.28 2.86 9.71
N ILE A 358 -38.34 2.93 8.76
CA ILE A 358 -37.00 2.32 8.87
C ILE A 358 -35.90 3.36 9.14
N GLY A 359 -36.28 4.58 9.53
CA GLY A 359 -35.35 5.63 9.96
C GLY A 359 -34.72 6.44 8.82
N ILE A 360 -35.26 6.37 7.60
CA ILE A 360 -34.82 7.21 6.48
C ILE A 360 -35.56 8.55 6.56
N GLN A 361 -34.81 9.64 6.66
CA GLN A 361 -35.37 10.98 6.54
C GLN A 361 -35.61 11.30 5.05
N VAL A 362 -36.89 11.39 4.65
CA VAL A 362 -37.25 11.80 3.29
C VAL A 362 -37.16 13.31 3.18
N GLU A 363 -36.13 13.81 2.49
CA GLU A 363 -36.00 15.24 2.24
C GLU A 363 -37.16 15.75 1.38
N LYS A 364 -37.66 16.96 1.70
CA LYS A 364 -38.54 17.67 0.78
C LYS A 364 -37.67 18.04 -0.42
N ALA A 365 -37.85 17.35 -1.55
CA ALA A 365 -37.11 17.65 -2.75
C ALA A 365 -37.14 19.18 -3.01
N GLY A 366 -35.97 19.80 -3.15
CA GLY A 366 -35.88 20.92 -4.08
C GLY A 366 -36.37 20.36 -5.42
N GLY A 367 -37.40 20.98 -5.99
CA GLY A 367 -38.13 20.43 -7.12
C GLY A 367 -37.22 19.99 -8.27
N TRP A 368 -37.74 19.10 -9.10
CA TRP A 368 -37.15 18.61 -10.36
C TRP A 368 -36.92 19.70 -11.44
N ASP A 369 -36.75 20.96 -11.04
CA ASP A 369 -36.46 22.13 -11.87
C ASP A 369 -35.33 22.95 -11.19
N ALA A 370 -34.09 22.54 -11.42
CA ALA A 370 -32.88 23.37 -11.25
C ALA A 370 -31.80 22.94 -12.24
#